data_AF-A0A2V6TGX6-F1
#
_entry.id   AF-A0A2V6TGX6-F1
#
_cell.length_a   1.000
_cell.length_b   1.000
_cell.length_c   1.000
_cell.angle_alpha   90.00
_cell.angle_beta   90.00
_cell.angle_gamma   90.00
#
_symmetry.space_group_name_H-M   'P 1'
#
loop_
_entity.id
_entity.type
_entity.pdbx_description
1 polymer ?
#
loop_
_entity_poly.entity_id
_entity_poly.type
_entity_poly.pdbx_seq_one_letter_code
_entity_poly.pdbx_strand_id
1 'polypeptide(L)'
;MSARQELGRLEASGLIQIAALQPELEYLFRHALVQEAAYASLLKQDRRALHKAAADAILTLHPDRRRELAPVVAMHLEQAGETAKAAEYLVLAGEHALERFANKE
;
A
#
# COMPACT_ATOMS: atom_id res chain seq x y z
N MET A 1 2.41 -23.13 -3.22
CA MET A 1 1.96 -22.67 -4.56
C MET A 1 2.63 -21.33 -4.83
N SER A 2 2.85 -20.96 -6.09
CA SER A 2 3.49 -19.66 -6.40
C SER A 2 2.46 -18.54 -6.34
N ALA A 3 2.83 -17.36 -5.82
CA ALA A 3 1.94 -16.19 -5.72
C ALA A 3 1.29 -15.82 -7.06
N ARG A 4 1.99 -16.01 -8.18
CA ARG A 4 1.46 -15.77 -9.53
C ARG A 4 0.30 -16.69 -9.89
N GLN A 5 0.33 -17.95 -9.44
CA GLN A 5 -0.77 -18.89 -9.66
C GLN A 5 -2.00 -18.52 -8.84
N GLU A 6 -1.81 -18.02 -7.63
CA GLU A 6 -2.91 -17.58 -6.76
C GLU A 6 -3.59 -16.33 -7.29
N LEU A 7 -2.81 -15.33 -7.75
CA LEU A 7 -3.35 -14.15 -8.44
C LEU A 7 -4.13 -14.53 -9.70
N GLY A 8 -3.64 -15.46 -10.51
CA GLY A 8 -4.36 -15.94 -11.69
C GLY A 8 -5.70 -16.62 -11.34
N ARG A 9 -5.79 -17.31 -10.21
CA ARG A 9 -7.06 -17.87 -9.73
C ARG A 9 -8.05 -16.79 -9.28
N LEU A 10 -7.57 -15.76 -8.57
CA LEU A 10 -8.39 -14.63 -8.14
C LEU A 10 -8.89 -13.79 -9.32
N GLU A 11 -8.07 -13.65 -10.38
CA GLU A 11 -8.47 -12.99 -11.61
C GLU A 11 -9.53 -13.81 -12.36
N ALA A 12 -9.30 -15.12 -12.53
CA ALA A 12 -10.24 -16.03 -13.20
C ALA A 12 -11.60 -16.13 -12.49
N SER A 13 -11.64 -15.97 -11.16
CA SER A 13 -12.88 -15.91 -10.39
C SER A 13 -13.55 -14.52 -10.39
N GLY A 14 -12.92 -13.52 -11.02
CA GLY A 14 -13.45 -12.16 -11.12
C GLY A 14 -13.29 -11.30 -9.87
N LEU A 15 -12.54 -11.74 -8.85
CA LEU A 15 -12.33 -10.99 -7.62
C LEU A 15 -11.36 -9.81 -7.80
N ILE A 16 -10.35 -10.03 -8.64
CA ILE A 16 -9.38 -9.00 -9.04
C ILE A 16 -9.36 -8.87 -10.57
N GLN A 17 -8.70 -7.83 -11.05
CA GLN A 17 -8.44 -7.60 -12.47
C GLN A 17 -7.07 -6.95 -12.65
N ILE A 18 -6.45 -7.15 -13.81
CA ILE A 18 -5.25 -6.42 -14.21
C ILE A 18 -5.62 -4.95 -14.41
N ALA A 19 -4.83 -4.07 -13.79
CA ALA A 19 -4.96 -2.63 -13.90
C ALA A 19 -3.94 -2.04 -14.88
N ALA A 20 -2.69 -2.54 -14.82
CA ALA A 20 -1.62 -2.19 -15.73
C ALA A 20 -0.76 -3.43 -16.01
N LEU A 21 -0.21 -3.52 -17.22
CA LEU A 21 0.79 -4.52 -17.60
C LEU A 21 2.20 -3.92 -17.67
N GLN A 22 2.29 -2.60 -17.85
CA GLN A 22 3.52 -1.86 -18.08
C GLN A 22 3.45 -0.50 -17.36
N PRO A 23 4.59 0.02 -16.86
CA PRO A 23 5.91 -0.63 -16.85
C PRO A 23 5.99 -1.85 -15.92
N GLU A 24 5.04 -1.96 -14.97
CA GLU A 24 4.93 -3.06 -14.02
C GLU A 24 3.52 -3.66 -14.07
N LEU A 25 3.40 -4.94 -13.66
CA LEU A 25 2.13 -5.65 -13.58
C LEU A 25 1.38 -5.25 -12.30
N GLU A 26 0.23 -4.63 -12.46
CA GLU A 26 -0.62 -4.18 -11.37
C GLU A 26 -1.97 -4.88 -11.39
N TYR A 27 -2.49 -5.16 -10.19
CA TYR A 27 -3.82 -5.72 -9.99
C TYR A 27 -4.65 -4.80 -9.09
N LEU A 28 -5.95 -4.76 -9.35
CA LEU A 28 -6.93 -4.09 -8.50
C LEU A 28 -8.06 -5.05 -8.15
N PHE A 29 -8.69 -4.83 -7.00
CA PHE A 29 -9.99 -5.45 -6.72
C PHE A 29 -11.01 -4.99 -7.75
N ARG A 30 -11.79 -5.93 -8.29
CA ARG A 30 -12.80 -5.60 -9.31
C ARG A 30 -13.92 -4.72 -8.75
N HIS A 31 -14.26 -4.92 -7.48
CA HIS A 31 -15.32 -4.19 -6.79
C HIS A 31 -14.89 -3.82 -5.37
N ALA A 32 -15.26 -2.62 -4.93
CA ALA A 32 -15.01 -2.16 -3.56
C ALA A 32 -15.59 -3.13 -2.51
N LEU A 33 -16.79 -3.67 -2.75
CA LEU A 33 -17.41 -4.65 -1.86
C LEU A 33 -16.60 -5.95 -1.71
N VAL A 34 -15.86 -6.37 -2.74
CA VAL A 34 -14.97 -7.55 -2.65
C VAL A 34 -13.78 -7.23 -1.75
N GLN A 35 -13.18 -6.05 -1.90
CA GLN A 35 -12.11 -5.59 -1.03
C GLN A 35 -12.58 -5.49 0.42
N GLU A 36 -13.74 -4.88 0.66
CA GLU A 36 -14.33 -4.73 1.99
C GLU A 36 -14.61 -6.09 2.64
N ALA A 37 -15.24 -7.02 1.91
CA ALA A 37 -15.53 -8.36 2.41
C ALA A 37 -14.26 -9.15 2.73
N ALA A 38 -13.26 -9.13 1.84
CA ALA A 38 -11.98 -9.79 2.07
C ALA A 38 -11.26 -9.18 3.27
N TYR A 39 -11.21 -7.86 3.37
CA TYR A 39 -10.58 -7.14 4.48
C TYR A 39 -11.27 -7.38 5.81
N ALA A 40 -12.61 -7.42 5.83
CA ALA A 40 -13.42 -7.69 7.03
C ALA A 40 -13.33 -9.15 7.49
N SER A 41 -12.99 -10.08 6.59
CA SER A 41 -12.82 -11.50 6.93
C SER A 41 -11.52 -11.81 7.70
N LEU A 42 -10.55 -10.88 7.70
CA LEU A 42 -9.26 -11.04 8.36
C LEU A 42 -9.34 -10.69 9.85
N LEU A 43 -8.57 -11.42 10.67
CA LEU A 43 -8.39 -11.06 12.06
C LEU A 43 -7.68 -9.71 12.17
N LYS A 44 -8.00 -8.94 13.22
CA LYS A 44 -7.37 -7.63 13.48
C LYS A 44 -5.84 -7.72 13.55
N GLN A 45 -5.30 -8.79 14.13
CA GLN A 45 -3.86 -9.02 14.24
C GLN A 45 -3.23 -9.28 12.87
N ASP A 46 -3.87 -10.09 12.03
CA ASP A 46 -3.38 -10.40 10.68
C ASP A 46 -3.39 -9.14 9.80
N ARG A 47 -4.44 -8.33 9.89
CA ARG A 47 -4.50 -7.02 9.22
C ARG A 47 -3.31 -6.15 9.60
N ARG A 48 -3.02 -6.01 10.89
CA ARG A 48 -1.88 -5.21 11.37
C ARG A 48 -0.55 -5.72 10.82
N ALA A 49 -0.34 -7.03 10.84
CA ALA A 49 0.86 -7.65 10.31
C ALA A 49 1.01 -7.41 8.79
N LEU A 50 -0.07 -7.55 8.02
CA LEU A 50 -0.08 -7.29 6.58
C LEU A 50 0.17 -5.82 6.26
N HIS A 51 -0.41 -4.88 7.01
CA HIS A 51 -0.13 -3.45 6.82
C HIS A 51 1.33 -3.11 7.13
N LYS A 52 1.92 -3.69 8.19
CA LYS A 52 3.35 -3.52 8.47
C LYS A 52 4.20 -4.07 7.33
N ALA A 53 3.90 -5.29 6.85
CA ALA A 53 4.63 -5.91 5.74
C ALA A 53 4.54 -5.08 4.45
N ALA A 54 3.38 -4.47 4.17
CA ALA A 54 3.21 -3.57 3.03
C ALA A 54 4.07 -2.31 3.16
N ALA A 55 4.08 -1.64 4.32
CA ALA A 55 4.94 -0.48 4.56
C ALA A 55 6.43 -0.83 4.38
N ASP A 56 6.87 -1.94 4.98
CA ASP A 56 8.25 -2.42 4.89
C ASP A 56 8.64 -2.75 3.42
N ALA A 57 7.74 -3.39 2.67
CA ALA A 57 7.95 -3.71 1.25
C ALA A 57 8.05 -2.45 0.38
N ILE A 58 7.17 -1.46 0.57
CA ILE A 58 7.21 -0.18 -0.18
C ILE A 58 8.56 0.51 0.02
N LEU A 59 9.03 0.58 1.27
CA LEU A 59 10.31 1.20 1.61
C LEU A 59 11.51 0.43 1.05
N THR A 60 11.41 -0.90 0.98
CA THR A 60 12.49 -1.77 0.48
C THR A 60 12.59 -1.73 -1.05
N LEU A 61 11.45 -1.71 -1.75
CA LEU A 61 11.40 -1.72 -3.21
C LEU A 61 11.69 -0.35 -3.83
N HIS A 62 11.40 0.73 -3.11
CA HIS A 62 11.56 2.10 -3.61
C HIS A 62 12.34 3.00 -2.63
N PRO A 63 13.59 2.65 -2.28
CA PRO A 63 14.37 3.40 -1.30
C PRO A 63 14.56 4.88 -1.70
N ASP A 64 14.72 5.15 -2.99
CA ASP A 64 14.95 6.50 -3.53
C ASP A 64 13.69 7.38 -3.54
N ARG A 65 12.50 6.78 -3.41
CA ARG A 65 11.21 7.48 -3.42
C ARG A 65 10.60 7.63 -2.04
N ARG A 66 11.39 7.43 -0.97
CA ARG A 66 10.92 7.42 0.42
C ARG A 66 10.10 8.66 0.81
N ARG A 67 10.52 9.86 0.39
CA ARG A 67 9.80 11.11 0.67
C ARG A 67 8.48 11.22 -0.10
N GLU A 68 8.49 10.81 -1.36
CA GLU A 68 7.30 10.80 -2.22
C GLU A 68 6.23 9.83 -1.71
N LEU A 69 6.67 8.65 -1.25
CA LEU A 69 5.79 7.58 -0.76
C LEU A 69 5.48 7.68 0.74
N ALA A 70 5.98 8.71 1.42
CA ALA A 70 5.77 8.91 2.85
C ALA A 70 4.28 8.92 3.27
N PRO A 71 3.33 9.53 2.51
CA PRO A 71 1.91 9.49 2.88
C PRO A 71 1.33 8.07 2.93
N VAL A 72 1.61 7.25 1.92
CA VAL A 72 1.06 5.88 1.85
C VAL A 72 1.73 4.96 2.88
N VAL A 73 3.03 5.14 3.13
CA VAL A 73 3.76 4.43 4.18
C VAL A 73 3.20 4.78 5.57
N ALA A 74 2.93 6.06 5.83
CA ALA A 74 2.31 6.49 7.09
C ALA A 74 0.94 5.84 7.32
N MET A 75 0.08 5.82 6.31
CA MET A 75 -1.24 5.16 6.38
C MET A 75 -1.10 3.67 6.76
N HIS A 76 -0.17 2.95 6.11
CA HIS A 76 0.06 1.54 6.43
C HIS A 76 0.62 1.35 7.86
N LEU A 77 1.56 2.18 8.30
CA LEU A 77 2.10 2.12 9.66
C LEU A 77 1.03 2.42 10.73
N GLU A 78 0.15 3.38 10.48
CA GLU A 78 -0.98 3.67 11.36
C GLU A 78 -1.93 2.47 11.48
N GLN A 79 -2.29 1.86 10.35
CA GLN A 79 -3.14 0.66 10.31
C GLN A 79 -2.46 -0.57 10.94
N ALA A 80 -1.12 -0.62 10.93
CA ALA A 80 -0.33 -1.63 11.65
C ALA A 80 -0.28 -1.39 13.16
N GLY A 81 -0.58 -0.19 13.63
CA GLY A 81 -0.42 0.23 15.04
C GLY A 81 0.98 0.75 15.38
N GLU A 82 1.82 1.05 14.39
CA GLU A 82 3.16 1.63 14.55
C GLU A 82 3.09 3.16 14.63
N THR A 83 2.28 3.70 15.56
CA THR A 83 1.87 5.11 15.58
C THR A 83 3.04 6.10 15.62
N ALA A 84 4.10 5.80 16.37
CA ALA A 84 5.27 6.68 16.45
C ALA A 84 5.97 6.82 15.07
N LYS A 85 6.20 5.71 14.38
CA LYS A 85 6.78 5.72 13.03
C LYS A 85 5.83 6.34 12.02
N ALA A 86 4.52 6.09 12.14
CA ALA A 86 3.54 6.74 11.27
C ALA A 86 3.63 8.27 11.36
N ALA A 87 3.77 8.81 12.57
CA ALA A 87 3.94 10.25 12.78
C ALA A 87 5.22 10.80 12.13
N GLU A 88 6.34 10.09 12.23
CA GLU A 88 7.59 10.46 11.55
C GLU A 88 7.40 10.55 10.02
N TYR A 89 6.69 9.59 9.42
CA TYR A 89 6.40 9.61 7.98
C TYR A 89 5.37 10.68 7.58
N LEU A 90 4.41 11.02 8.45
CA LEU A 90 3.50 12.14 8.22
C LEU A 90 4.24 13.49 8.22
N VAL A 91 5.20 13.68 9.13
CA VAL A 91 6.07 14.87 9.13
C VAL A 91 6.86 14.94 7.83
N LEU A 92 7.50 13.83 7.42
CA LEU A 92 8.26 13.76 6.18
C LEU A 92 7.39 14.06 4.94
N ALA A 93 6.16 13.54 4.91
CA ALA A 93 5.19 13.84 3.86
C ALA A 93 4.83 15.34 3.82
N GLY A 94 4.64 15.96 4.98
CA GLY A 94 4.38 17.40 5.10
C GLY A 94 5.54 18.25 4.60
N GLU A 95 6.77 17.93 5.02
CA GLU A 95 7.99 18.59 4.55
C GLU A 95 8.15 18.49 3.03
N HIS A 96 7.96 17.29 2.47
CA HIS A 96 8.04 17.07 1.02
C HIS A 96 6.97 17.83 0.24
N ALA A 97 5.75 17.93 0.78
CA ALA A 97 4.69 18.72 0.18
C ALA A 97 5.08 20.21 0.15
N LEU A 98 5.54 20.77 1.28
CA LEU A 98 6.00 22.16 1.39
C LEU A 98 7.13 22.47 0.39
N GLU A 99 8.14 21.60 0.28
CA GLU A 99 9.23 21.74 -0.70
C GLU A 99 8.71 21.81 -2.15
N ARG A 100 7.70 21.02 -2.50
CA ARG A 100 7.11 21.01 -3.86
C ARG A 100 6.24 22.24 -4.15
N PHE A 101 5.60 22.81 -3.13
CA PHE A 101 4.79 24.01 -3.28
C PHE A 101 5.61 25.31 -3.21
N ALA A 102 6.74 25.32 -2.49
CA ALA A 102 7.65 26.47 -2.45
C ALA A 102 8.41 26.71 -3.77
N ASN A 103 8.50 25.70 -4.65
CA ASN A 103 9.11 25.80 -5.98
C ASN A 103 8.12 26.21 -7.08
N LYS A 104 6.95 26.75 -6.74
CA LYS A 104 5.87 27.13 -7.68
C LYS A 104 5.56 28.64 -7.78
N GLU A 105 6.50 29.50 -7.39
CA GLU A 105 6.41 30.96 -7.64
C GLU A 105 7.43 31.44 -8.68
#